data_AF-A0A1U7CYQ6-F1
#
_entry.id   AF-A0A1U7CYQ6-F1
#
_cell.length_a   1.000
_cell.length_b   1.000
_cell.length_c   1.000
_cell.angle_alpha   90.00
_cell.angle_beta   90.00
_cell.angle_gamma   90.00
#
_symmetry.space_group_name_H-M   'P 1'
#
loop_
_entity.id
_entity.type
_entity.pdbx_description
1 polymer ?
#
loop_
_entity_poly.entity_id
_entity_poly.type
_entity_poly.pdbx_seq_one_letter_code
_entity_poly.pdbx_strand_id
1 'polypeptide(L)'
;MRPFFRIATLPSRGGDHNLESPPFVVVVVMETLTVRISRLSHSLLRELAGETDETMVEVLDKAVRAYRNATLLAGLDADYRALRDDPAAWAEELRERESWDGTVGDGLND
;
A
#
# COMPACT_ATOMS: atom_id res chain seq x y z
N MET A 1 5.33 27.17 -5.13
CA MET A 1 5.91 26.64 -3.88
C MET A 1 6.00 25.12 -4.05
N ARG A 2 7.21 24.59 -4.31
CA ARG A 2 7.47 23.16 -4.48
C ARG A 2 8.47 22.74 -3.39
N PRO A 3 8.24 21.68 -2.60
CA PRO A 3 9.26 21.23 -1.68
C PRO A 3 10.35 20.47 -2.45
N PHE A 4 11.58 20.97 -2.34
CA PHE A 4 12.80 20.32 -2.77
C PHE A 4 13.12 19.16 -1.81
N PHE A 5 13.09 17.91 -2.28
CA PHE A 5 13.72 16.80 -1.56
C PHE A 5 15.21 16.77 -1.91
N ARG A 6 16.04 17.13 -0.93
CA ARG A 6 17.50 17.10 -1.01
C ARG A 6 17.96 15.69 -0.61
N ILE A 7 18.50 14.92 -1.56
CA ILE A 7 19.16 13.64 -1.27
C ILE A 7 20.43 13.97 -0.46
N ALA A 8 20.48 13.54 0.79
CA ALA A 8 21.66 13.69 1.63
C ALA A 8 22.78 12.77 1.11
N THR A 9 23.92 13.35 0.75
CA THR A 9 25.14 12.63 0.40
C THR A 9 25.65 11.89 1.65
N LEU A 10 25.64 10.55 1.61
CA LEU A 10 26.24 9.70 2.64
C LEU A 10 27.78 9.81 2.59
N PRO A 11 28.48 9.79 3.74
CA PRO A 11 29.93 9.85 3.76
C PRO A 11 30.53 8.53 3.26
N SER A 12 31.51 8.65 2.36
CA SER A 12 32.38 7.56 1.95
C SER A 12 33.16 7.03 3.15
N ARG A 13 32.96 5.77 3.52
CA ARG A 13 33.81 5.06 4.47
C ARG A 13 34.02 3.64 3.95
N GLY A 14 35.24 3.39 3.49
CA GLY A 14 35.71 2.06 3.09
C GLY A 14 35.83 1.11 4.28
N GLY A 15 35.88 -0.18 3.96
CA GLY A 15 36.17 -1.26 4.90
C GLY A 15 35.25 -2.45 4.68
N ASP A 16 35.75 -3.41 3.91
CA ASP A 16 35.17 -4.71 3.60
C ASP A 16 34.56 -5.41 4.83
N HIS A 17 33.27 -5.77 4.79
CA HIS A 17 32.71 -6.95 5.49
C HIS A 17 31.38 -7.36 4.82
N ASN A 18 31.45 -8.42 4.00
CA ASN A 18 30.39 -9.37 3.64
C ASN A 18 28.94 -8.82 3.47
N LEU A 19 28.54 -8.48 2.24
CA LEU A 19 27.16 -8.15 1.86
C LEU A 19 26.33 -9.43 1.67
N GLU A 20 25.92 -10.08 2.76
CA GLU A 20 24.64 -10.78 2.76
C GLU A 20 23.65 -9.87 3.46
N SER A 21 23.10 -8.91 2.70
CA SER A 21 21.97 -8.11 3.15
C SER A 21 20.81 -9.07 3.41
N PRO A 22 20.31 -9.20 4.66
CA PRO A 22 19.11 -10.00 4.87
C PRO A 22 17.96 -9.37 4.05
N PRO A 23 17.07 -10.18 3.45
CA PRO A 23 15.88 -9.64 2.81
C PRO A 23 15.16 -8.78 3.84
N PHE A 24 14.61 -7.64 3.39
CA PHE A 24 13.94 -6.66 4.24
C PHE A 24 12.67 -7.30 4.85
N VAL A 25 12.84 -8.09 5.91
CA VAL A 25 11.73 -8.62 6.69
C VAL A 25 11.23 -7.46 7.53
N VAL A 26 10.11 -6.89 7.14
CA VAL A 26 9.36 -5.98 8.01
C VAL A 26 8.84 -6.83 9.16
N VAL A 27 9.62 -6.91 10.23
CA VAL A 27 9.19 -7.54 11.48
C VAL A 27 8.16 -6.61 12.11
N VAL A 28 6.88 -6.91 11.90
CA VAL A 28 5.80 -6.25 12.63
C VAL A 28 5.81 -6.84 14.04
N VAL A 29 6.36 -6.09 15.00
CA VAL A 29 6.20 -6.42 16.42
C VAL A 29 4.71 -6.26 16.75
N MET A 30 4.07 -7.36 17.14
CA MET A 30 2.63 -7.39 17.41
C MET A 30 2.37 -6.94 18.86
N GLU A 31 2.50 -5.64 19.12
CA GLU A 31 2.09 -5.07 20.41
C GLU A 31 0.56 -5.02 20.49
N THR A 32 -0.02 -5.59 21.56
CA THR A 32 -1.47 -5.63 21.73
C THR A 32 -1.96 -4.45 22.56
N LEU A 33 -3.02 -3.81 22.09
CA LEU A 33 -3.70 -2.71 22.77
C LEU A 33 -5.17 -3.05 22.97
N THR A 34 -5.78 -2.48 24.02
CA THR A 34 -7.23 -2.62 24.24
C THR A 34 -7.94 -1.37 23.74
N VAL A 35 -8.86 -1.54 22.77
CA VAL A 35 -9.72 -0.46 22.26
C VAL A 35 -11.16 -0.68 22.71
N ARG A 36 -11.86 0.40 23.08
CA ARG A 36 -13.29 0.35 23.39
C ARG A 36 -14.09 0.43 22.08
N ILE A 37 -14.97 -0.54 21.88
CA ILE A 37 -15.89 -0.59 20.74
C ILE A 37 -17.34 -0.71 21.23
N SER A 38 -18.29 -0.47 20.33
CA SER A 38 -19.71 -0.70 20.65
C SER A 38 -19.99 -2.19 20.88
N ARG A 39 -21.06 -2.51 21.64
CA ARG A 39 -21.50 -3.91 21.81
C ARG A 39 -21.85 -4.56 20.47
N LEU A 40 -22.48 -3.81 19.56
CA LEU A 40 -22.81 -4.28 18.23
C LEU A 40 -21.56 -4.67 17.43
N SER A 41 -20.55 -3.80 17.42
CA SER A 41 -19.28 -4.06 16.73
C SER A 41 -18.58 -5.30 17.29
N HIS A 42 -18.60 -5.48 18.61
CA HIS A 42 -18.05 -6.67 19.24
C HIS A 42 -18.79 -7.95 18.81
N SER A 43 -20.12 -7.93 18.76
CA SER A 43 -20.92 -9.07 18.27
C SER A 43 -20.61 -9.39 16.81
N LEU A 44 -20.54 -8.38 15.94
CA LEU A 44 -20.18 -8.57 14.53
C LEU A 44 -18.77 -9.16 14.36
N LEU A 45 -17.78 -8.66 15.11
CA LEU A 45 -16.43 -9.22 15.09
C LEU A 45 -16.43 -10.69 15.54
N ARG A 46 -17.28 -11.05 16.50
CA ARG A 46 -17.39 -12.44 17.00
C ARG A 46 -18.03 -13.36 15.96
N GLU A 47 -19.05 -12.89 15.26
CA GLU A 47 -19.71 -13.62 14.16
C GLU A 47 -18.73 -13.85 13.01
N LEU A 48 -18.10 -12.78 12.52
CA LEU A 48 -17.12 -12.84 11.42
C LEU A 48 -15.95 -13.76 11.77
N ALA A 49 -15.41 -13.67 12.99
CA ALA A 49 -14.37 -14.57 13.48
C ALA A 49 -14.78 -16.05 13.41
N GLY A 50 -16.04 -16.36 13.72
CA GLY A 50 -16.58 -17.71 13.61
C GLY A 50 -16.78 -18.17 12.16
N GLU A 51 -17.16 -17.26 11.26
CA GLU A 51 -17.34 -17.56 9.83
C GLU A 51 -16.02 -17.78 9.09
N THR A 52 -14.96 -17.08 9.51
CA THR A 52 -13.66 -17.11 8.83
C THR A 52 -12.65 -18.06 9.48
N ASP A 53 -12.98 -18.67 10.62
CA ASP A 53 -12.05 -19.45 11.46
C ASP A 53 -10.82 -18.64 11.88
N GLU A 54 -11.05 -17.38 12.27
CA GLU A 54 -10.00 -16.42 12.68
C GLU A 54 -10.28 -15.88 14.07
N THR A 55 -9.26 -15.31 14.71
CA THR A 55 -9.46 -14.59 15.97
C THR A 55 -10.16 -13.24 15.72
N MET A 56 -10.88 -12.74 16.72
CA MET A 56 -11.51 -11.41 16.63
C MET A 56 -10.49 -10.27 16.39
N VAL A 57 -9.24 -10.46 16.82
CA VAL A 57 -8.14 -9.49 16.59
C VAL A 57 -7.73 -9.51 15.12
N GLU A 58 -7.53 -10.69 14.52
CA GLU A 58 -7.20 -10.81 13.09
C GLU A 58 -8.31 -10.22 12.20
N VAL A 59 -9.58 -10.49 12.54
CA VAL A 59 -10.72 -9.90 11.83
C VAL A 59 -10.73 -8.38 11.98
N LEU A 60 -10.47 -7.85 13.17
CA LEU A 60 -10.39 -6.41 13.40
C LEU A 60 -9.26 -5.76 12.59
N ASP A 61 -8.07 -6.36 12.58
CA ASP A 61 -6.92 -5.87 11.82
C ASP A 61 -7.20 -5.84 10.33
N LYS A 62 -7.83 -6.91 9.80
CA LYS A 62 -8.28 -6.97 8.42
C LYS A 62 -9.32 -5.90 8.11
N ALA A 63 -10.30 -5.71 8.98
CA ALA A 63 -11.36 -4.71 8.79
C ALA A 63 -10.79 -3.29 8.74
N VAL A 64 -9.83 -2.95 9.62
CA VAL A 64 -9.17 -1.64 9.61
C VAL A 64 -8.35 -1.44 8.32
N ARG A 65 -7.61 -2.46 7.88
CA ARG A 65 -6.85 -2.40 6.62
C ARG A 65 -7.78 -2.25 5.42
N ALA A 66 -8.88 -3.00 5.39
CA ALA A 66 -9.89 -2.91 4.34
C ALA A 66 -10.51 -1.50 4.29
N TYR A 67 -10.86 -0.93 5.43
CA TYR A 67 -11.40 0.44 5.50
C TYR A 67 -10.40 1.49 4.98
N ARG A 68 -9.12 1.38 5.39
CA ARG A 68 -8.04 2.24 4.86
C ARG A 68 -7.91 2.10 3.35
N ASN A 69 -7.89 0.88 2.83
CA ASN A 69 -7.74 0.62 1.40
C ASN A 69 -8.93 1.14 0.61
N ALA A 70 -10.15 0.93 1.09
CA ALA A 70 -11.36 1.48 0.45
C ALA A 70 -11.33 3.01 0.40
N THR A 71 -10.88 3.66 1.48
CA THR A 71 -10.73 5.13 1.53
C THR A 71 -9.69 5.62 0.54
N LEU A 72 -8.53 4.95 0.45
CA LEU A 72 -7.49 5.28 -0.52
C LEU A 72 -8.00 5.15 -1.96
N LEU A 73 -8.64 4.02 -2.28
CA LEU A 73 -9.16 3.74 -3.61
C LEU A 73 -10.26 4.73 -4.02
N ALA A 74 -11.11 5.16 -3.09
CA ALA A 74 -12.11 6.19 -3.35
C ALA A 74 -11.48 7.55 -3.72
N GLY A 75 -10.38 7.92 -3.07
CA GLY A 75 -9.60 9.12 -3.42
C GLY A 75 -8.97 9.00 -4.79
N LEU A 76 -8.29 7.88 -5.07
CA LEU A 76 -7.66 7.63 -6.36
C LEU A 76 -8.68 7.65 -7.52
N ASP A 77 -9.84 7.05 -7.31
CA ASP A 77 -10.92 7.03 -8.29
C ASP A 77 -11.50 8.43 -8.55
N ALA A 78 -11.59 9.29 -7.53
CA ALA A 78 -11.95 10.70 -7.72
C ALA A 78 -10.88 11.46 -8.53
N ASP A 79 -9.60 11.27 -8.22
CA ASP A 79 -8.49 11.88 -8.96
C ASP A 79 -8.47 11.43 -10.43
N TYR A 80 -8.72 10.14 -10.68
CA TYR A 80 -8.77 9.58 -12.03
C TYR A 80 -9.98 10.10 -12.84
N ARG A 81 -11.14 10.31 -12.19
CA ARG A 81 -12.27 10.98 -12.84
C ARG A 81 -11.92 12.41 -13.23
N ALA A 82 -11.34 13.17 -12.29
CA ALA A 82 -10.92 14.54 -12.56
C ALA A 82 -9.88 14.62 -13.70
N LEU A 83 -8.96 13.65 -13.78
CA LEU A 83 -8.02 13.53 -14.89
C LEU A 83 -8.73 13.27 -16.23
N ARG A 84 -9.70 12.37 -16.27
CA ARG A 84 -10.47 12.04 -17.49
C ARG A 84 -11.36 13.18 -17.98
N ASP A 85 -11.82 14.03 -17.07
CA ASP A 85 -12.60 15.23 -17.40
C ASP A 85 -11.74 16.35 -18.04
N ASP A 86 -10.40 16.24 -18.00
CA ASP A 86 -9.46 17.07 -18.76
C ASP A 86 -8.96 16.30 -20.00
N PRO A 87 -9.48 16.59 -21.21
CA PRO A 87 -9.11 15.86 -22.42
C PRO A 87 -7.62 15.96 -22.79
N ALA A 88 -6.96 17.07 -22.44
CA ALA A 88 -5.55 17.27 -22.78
C ALA A 88 -4.66 16.44 -21.86
N ALA A 89 -4.95 16.47 -20.55
CA ALA A 89 -4.23 15.65 -19.57
C ALA A 89 -4.51 14.15 -19.76
N TRP A 90 -5.75 13.77 -20.09
CA TRP A 90 -6.11 12.38 -20.39
C TRP A 90 -5.39 11.85 -21.63
N ALA A 91 -5.28 12.66 -22.69
CA ALA A 91 -4.53 12.26 -23.88
C ALA A 91 -3.03 12.09 -23.62
N GLU A 92 -2.46 12.82 -22.65
CA GLU A 92 -1.07 12.62 -22.23
C GLU A 92 -0.89 11.32 -21.43
N GLU A 93 -1.78 11.03 -20.47
CA GLU A 93 -1.75 9.76 -19.72
C GLU A 93 -1.82 8.55 -20.66
N LEU A 94 -2.71 8.57 -21.65
CA LEU A 94 -2.83 7.47 -22.62
C LEU A 94 -1.56 7.30 -23.46
N ARG A 95 -0.93 8.40 -23.90
CA ARG A 95 0.34 8.34 -24.63
C ARG A 95 1.45 7.73 -23.78
N GLU A 96 1.54 8.13 -22.52
CA GLU A 96 2.49 7.52 -21.59
C GLU A 96 2.18 6.03 -21.46
N ARG A 97 0.93 5.66 -21.16
CA ARG A 97 0.51 4.27 -20.97
C ARG A 97 0.83 3.37 -22.16
N GLU A 98 0.55 3.83 -23.38
CA GLU A 98 0.91 3.11 -24.62
C GLU A 98 2.43 2.89 -24.73
N SER A 99 3.25 3.86 -24.30
CA SER A 99 4.71 3.71 -24.27
C SER A 99 5.16 2.64 -23.27
N TRP A 100 4.41 2.39 -22.20
CA TRP A 100 4.72 1.36 -21.20
C TRP A 100 4.17 -0.01 -21.58
N ASP A 101 3.04 -0.10 -22.28
CA ASP A 101 2.43 -1.37 -22.71
C ASP A 101 3.40 -2.24 -23.54
N GLY A 102 4.30 -1.61 -24.31
CA GLY A 102 5.35 -2.29 -25.07
C GLY A 102 6.39 -3.04 -24.22
N THR A 103 6.50 -2.71 -22.93
CA THR A 103 7.47 -3.32 -21.98
C THR A 103 6.90 -4.51 -21.20
N VAL A 104 5.63 -4.88 -21.41
CA VAL A 104 4.96 -5.95 -20.65
C VAL A 104 5.63 -7.32 -20.80
N GLY A 105 6.32 -7.56 -21.92
CA GLY A 105 7.06 -8.79 -22.21
C GLY A 105 8.52 -8.78 -21.75
N ASP A 106 9.02 -7.64 -21.25
CA ASP A 106 10.42 -7.52 -20.87
C ASP A 106 10.72 -8.43 -19.66
N GLY A 107 11.70 -9.33 -19.80
CA GLY A 107 12.07 -10.28 -18.76
C GLY A 107 11.21 -11.55 -18.68
N LEU A 108 10.26 -11.76 -19.61
CA LEU A 108 9.43 -12.97 -19.71
C LEU A 108 9.93 -14.00 -20.76
N ASN A 109 11.13 -13.82 -21.33
CA ASN A 109 11.74 -14.80 -22.23
C ASN A 109 12.58 -15.83 -21.46
N ASP A 110 12.29 -17.12 -21.67
CA ASP A 110 13.19 -18.26 -21.43
C ASP A 110 14.06 -18.54 -22.67
#